data_AF-A0A101I7F3-F1
#
_entry.id   AF-A0A101I7F3-F1
#
_cell.length_a   1.000
_cell.length_b   1.000
_cell.length_c   1.000
_cell.angle_alpha   90.00
_cell.angle_beta   90.00
_cell.angle_gamma   90.00
#
_symmetry.space_group_name_H-M   'P 1'
#
loop_
_entity.id
_entity.type
_entity.pdbx_description
1 polymer ?
#
loop_
_entity_poly.entity_id
_entity_poly.type
_entity_poly.pdbx_seq_one_letter_code
_entity_poly.pdbx_strand_id
1 'polypeptide(L)' 'MSHEVLILAFEGRKSCFLHALLNALDMSEKGFAVSVVMEGESPGLMKEITNEKDADFSKKGVRDEEQS' A
#
# COMPACT_ATOMS: atom_id res chain seq x y z
N MET A 1 -2.06 17.64 -20.15
CA MET A 1 -1.76 16.20 -20.35
C MET A 1 -1.64 15.58 -18.97
N SER A 2 -2.58 14.73 -18.59
CA SER A 2 -2.46 13.90 -17.38
C SER A 2 -1.51 12.74 -17.70
N HIS A 3 -0.49 12.55 -16.88
CA HIS A 3 0.43 11.42 -17.02
C HIS A 3 -0.22 10.20 -16.37
N GLU A 4 -0.16 9.05 -17.04
CA GLU A 4 -0.69 7.79 -16.53
C GLU A 4 0.44 6.96 -15.90
N VAL A 5 0.17 6.40 -14.72
CA VAL A 5 1.14 5.60 -13.95
C VAL A 5 0.51 4.28 -13.57
N LEU A 6 1.19 3.19 -13.91
CA LEU A 6 0.81 1.84 -13.52
C LEU A 6 1.82 1.31 -12.50
N ILE A 7 1.33 0.94 -11.32
CA ILE A 7 2.13 0.33 -10.25
C ILE A 7 1.81 -1.17 -10.22
N LEU A 8 2.82 -1.99 -10.48
CA LEU A 8 2.71 -3.44 -10.45
C LEU A 8 3.24 -3.97 -9.12
N ALA A 9 2.36 -4.55 -8.30
CA ALA A 9 2.73 -5.20 -7.05
C ALA A 9 2.78 -6.72 -7.29
N PHE A 10 3.97 -7.32 -7.19
CA PHE A 10 4.17 -8.77 -7.40
C PHE A 10 4.36 -9.56 -6.10
N GLU A 11 4.92 -8.90 -5.08
CA GLU A 11 5.40 -9.54 -3.85
C GLU A 11 4.28 -9.71 -2.81
N GLY A 12 4.23 -10.88 -2.15
CA GLY A 12 3.21 -11.25 -1.15
C GLY A 12 3.44 -10.70 0.26
N ARG A 13 4.24 -9.65 0.45
CA ARG A 13 4.57 -9.10 1.78
C ARG A 13 3.81 -7.80 2.08
N LYS A 14 3.30 -7.67 3.31
CA LYS A 14 2.57 -6.48 3.80
C LYS A 14 3.32 -5.16 3.58
N SER A 15 4.62 -5.12 3.87
CA SER A 15 5.43 -3.91 3.70
C SER A 15 5.53 -3.47 2.22
N CYS A 16 5.68 -4.42 1.29
CA CYS A 16 5.74 -4.14 -0.14
C CYS A 16 4.40 -3.60 -0.66
N PHE A 17 3.29 -4.17 -0.20
CA PHE A 17 1.95 -3.69 -0.53
C PHE A 17 1.71 -2.26 0.00
N LEU A 18 2.10 -1.98 1.25
CA LEU A 18 1.97 -0.64 1.83
C LEU A 18 2.75 0.41 1.02
N HIS A 19 4.00 0.11 0.64
CA HIS A 19 4.80 1.03 -0.19
C HIS A 19 4.16 1.27 -1.57
N ALA A 20 3.58 0.25 -2.19
CA ALA A 20 2.87 0.41 -3.47
C ALA A 20 1.66 1.34 -3.34
N LEU A 21 0.89 1.23 -2.26
CA LEU A 21 -0.25 2.12 -1.99
C LEU A 21 0.20 3.55 -1.66
N LEU A 22 1.24 3.72 -0.84
CA LEU A 22 1.78 5.05 -0.50
C LEU A 22 2.30 5.77 -1.75
N ASN A 23 2.99 5.05 -2.64
CA ASN A 23 3.42 5.59 -3.92
C ASN A 23 2.23 5.96 -4.81
N ALA A 24 1.16 5.15 -4.83
CA ALA A 24 -0.03 5.45 -5.59
C ALA A 24 -0.73 6.72 -5.11
N LEU A 25 -0.83 6.91 -3.80
CA LEU A 25 -1.40 8.10 -3.17
C LEU A 25 -0.58 9.35 -3.50
N ASP A 26 0.74 9.31 -3.32
CA ASP A 26 1.64 10.43 -3.64
C ASP A 26 1.55 10.82 -5.13
N MET A 27 1.48 9.84 -6.04
CA MET A 27 1.29 10.11 -7.46
C MET A 27 -0.09 10.69 -7.77
N SER A 28 -1.14 10.22 -7.09
CA SER A 28 -2.49 10.79 -7.22
C SER A 28 -2.53 12.25 -6.75
N GLU A 29 -1.92 12.57 -5.62
CA GLU A 29 -1.81 13.94 -5.08
C GLU A 29 -1.05 14.89 -6.02
N LYS A 30 -0.07 14.36 -6.77
CA LYS A 30 0.67 15.10 -7.81
C LYS A 30 -0.09 15.26 -9.13
N GLY A 31 -1.31 14.74 -9.24
CA GLY A 31 -2.18 14.89 -10.41
C GLY A 31 -1.96 13.84 -11.51
N PHE A 32 -1.33 12.71 -11.19
CA PHE A 32 -1.21 11.58 -12.11
C PHE A 32 -2.48 10.71 -12.07
N ALA A 33 -2.84 10.11 -13.20
CA ALA A 33 -3.85 9.06 -13.26
C ALA A 33 -3.19 7.72 -12.92
N VAL A 34 -3.45 7.19 -11.73
CA VAL A 34 -2.72 6.03 -11.19
C VAL A 34 -3.60 4.79 -11.14
N SER A 35 -3.04 3.64 -11.52
CA SER A 35 -3.64 2.32 -11.31
C SER A 35 -2.66 1.40 -10.60
N VAL A 36 -3.16 0.62 -9.63
CA VAL A 36 -2.38 -0.43 -8.95
C VAL A 36 -2.89 -1.79 -9.41
N VAL A 37 -2.00 -2.62 -9.92
CA VAL A 37 -2.32 -3.98 -10.37
C VAL A 37 -1.54 -4.97 -9.51
N MET A 38 -2.30 -5.87 -8.87
CA MET A 38 -1.76 -6.94 -8.04
C MET A 38 -1.63 -8.21 -8.86
N GLU A 39 -0.41 -8.69 -8.98
CA GLU A 39 -0.04 -9.90 -9.72
C GLU A 39 0.87 -10.80 -8.87
N GLY A 40 1.11 -12.03 -9.32
CA GLY A 40 1.99 -12.97 -8.62
C GLY A 40 1.45 -13.40 -7.26
N GLU A 41 2.24 -13.21 -6.20
CA GLU A 41 1.90 -13.62 -4.83
C GLU A 41 1.05 -12.56 -4.09
N SER A 42 1.10 -11.31 -4.55
CA SER A 42 0.41 -10.18 -3.91
C SER A 42 -1.11 -10.31 -3.75
N PRO A 43 -1.90 -10.95 -4.65
CA PRO A 43 -3.35 -11.06 -4.47
C PRO A 43 -3.75 -11.91 -3.25
N GLY A 44 -2.86 -12.82 -2.79
CA GLY A 44 -3.08 -13.62 -1.58
C GLY A 44 -3.14 -12.77 -0.32
N LEU A 45 -2.35 -11.70 -0.28
CA LEU A 45 -2.23 -10.77 0.83
C LEU A 45 -3.54 -10.05 1.16
N MET A 46 -4.38 -9.79 0.14
CA MET A 46 -5.68 -9.15 0.35
C MET A 46 -6.55 -9.97 1.30
N LYS A 47 -6.51 -11.30 1.20
CA LYS A 47 -7.28 -12.18 2.08
C LYS A 47 -6.80 -12.08 3.53
N GLU A 48 -5.49 -11.95 3.73
CA GLU A 48 -4.89 -11.80 5.05
C GLU A 48 -5.31 -10.47 5.69
N ILE A 49 -5.20 -9.38 4.92
CA ILE A 49 -5.57 -8.03 5.38
C ILE A 49 -7.08 -7.92 5.66
N THR A 50 -7.94 -8.49 4.81
CA THR A 50 -9.40 -8.40 5.01
C THR A 50 -9.92 -9.26 6.16
N ASN A 51 -9.20 -10.33 6.51
CA ASN A 51 -9.60 -11.25 7.58
C ASN A 51 -8.92 -10.95 8.92
N GLU A 52 -7.98 -9.99 8.95
CA GLU A 52 -7.40 -9.50 10.19
C GLU A 52 -8.46 -8.77 11.02
N LYS A 53 -8.79 -9.36 12.18
CA LYS A 53 -9.74 -8.79 13.14
C LYS A 53 -9.14 -7.66 13.98
N ASP A 54 -7.81 -7.59 14.03
CA ASP A 54 -7.11 -6.51 14.70
C ASP A 54 -7.12 -5.29 13.80
N ALA A 55 -7.90 -4.29 14.21
CA ALA A 55 -7.90 -2.96 13.64
C ALA A 55 -6.59 -2.22 13.99
N ASP A 56 -5.42 -2.78 13.67
CA ASP A 56 -4.13 -2.11 13.91
C ASP A 56 -3.99 -0.87 13.00
N PHE A 57 -4.75 -0.82 11.89
CA PHE A 57 -4.93 0.39 11.06
C PHE A 57 -5.83 1.46 11.69
N SER A 58 -6.64 1.12 12.71
CA SER A 58 -7.55 2.07 13.38
C SER A 58 -6.97 2.60 14.69
N LYS A 59 -5.98 1.92 15.29
CA LYS A 59 -5.38 2.31 16.57
C LYS A 59 -3.87 2.06 16.65
N LYS A 60 -3.10 2.77 15.85
CA LYS A 60 -1.77 3.24 16.24
C LYS A 60 -1.41 4.44 15.38
N GLY A 61 -1.81 5.61 15.86
CA GLY A 61 -1.08 6.81 15.52
C GLY A 61 0.40 6.57 15.87
N VAL A 62 1.25 6.99 14.94
CA VAL A 62 2.68 7.28 15.10
C VAL A 62 3.10 7.25 16.57
N ARG A 63 3.74 6.17 17.00
CA ARG A 63 4.59 6.23 18.19
C ARG A 63 5.99 6.50 17.69
N ASP A 64 6.32 7.79 17.73
CA ASP A 64 7.68 8.25 17.90
C ASP A 64 8.26 7.51 19.11
N GLU A 65 9.14 6.54 18.87
CA GLU A 65 10.17 6.19 19.86
C GLU A 65 11.51 6.18 19.13
N GLU A 66 12.00 7.41 19.05
CA GLU A 66 13.38 7.83 19.22
C GLU A 66 14.32 6.76 19.79
N GLN A 67 15.49 6.69 19.17
CA GLN A 67 16.66 5.92 19.55
C GLN A 67 16.96 6.01 21.05
N SER A 68 17.17 4.87 21.71
CA SER A 68 18.14 4.72 22.80
C SER A 68 18.61 3.28 22.96
#